data_AF-A0A1I7S0T8-F1
#
_entry.id   AF-A0A1I7S0T8-F1
#
_cell.length_a   1.000
_cell.length_b   1.000
_cell.length_c   1.000
_cell.angle_alpha   90.00
_cell.angle_beta   90.00
_cell.angle_gamma   90.00
#
_symmetry.space_group_name_H-M   'P 1'
#
loop_
_entity.id
_entity.type
_entity.pdbx_description
1 polymer ?
#
loop_
_entity_poly.entity_id
_entity_poly.type
_entity_poly.pdbx_seq_one_letter_code
_entity_poly.pdbx_strand_id
1 'polypeptide(L)'
;MSVEGSDAAINGPKKSASMEFANFTIPELPKGTVLRLSLAGPWDDPRFMGLNAVEIFEEDGNRVKVETIETDAPETFGDLNNLLHCGACLSTDPRDMWMCRYQRDSLPVNISMTMKEPTTIAMIRIWNYSESRVYALRGVRRMKIYLDEECIFSGEINCAFIDFDGKPMGDTILFTTNEDILNAIAQNDIFLNSSDDIPALGSQMDLLSVGPSTSTAIRTSSPLTDSSIQRPMTGATSIHSSSSDLAQLGNSDRSEKKESTSTEMEVTESTDYSVEDENLNGSLVEDDYGNTCVRGNMFHMELLGNWGFPDAIGLTGIQFLGKDGEPLDTANCTVRCSGEEQEEQALRLLNNRNLTCRPDDMFLTAFDANKPPPCLSFHFEQSVEMSGISVWNYNATQELACAGVKCIQLYMNGKPIVGMIILRKAPGYVFFDYVQDIMFDRCHLFRPLSSRPNTNSISAFIFQIRLLSSWGDEFYIGLNGIELYNRRNHVVKLRPQNLAAFPESVNILPAVERDPRTSEKLIDGVNETTKPQHMWLTPMLPNSYARIFIIFDIPTYISRVRIFNYRKTPTRGVRHVAISADDLIIYSGEVPISTSNDTGILDVSLRELEDY
;
A
#
# COMPACT_ATOMS: atom_id res chain seq x y z
N MET A 1 65.78 -33.75 6.25
CA MET A 1 65.49 -32.31 6.22
C MET A 1 64.46 -32.15 5.10
N SER A 2 63.16 -31.95 5.37
CA SER A 2 62.52 -30.74 5.94
C SER A 2 62.75 -29.52 5.04
N VAL A 3 61.72 -28.74 4.64
CA VAL A 3 60.41 -28.50 5.27
C VAL A 3 59.24 -28.70 4.26
N GLU A 4 58.02 -28.80 4.77
CA GLU A 4 56.75 -28.85 4.01
C GLU A 4 56.38 -27.50 3.36
N GLY A 5 55.33 -27.49 2.52
CA GLY A 5 54.85 -26.29 1.83
C GLY A 5 53.69 -25.56 2.54
N SER A 6 53.33 -24.39 2.01
CA SER A 6 52.12 -23.65 2.39
C SER A 6 51.63 -22.81 1.21
N ASP A 7 50.40 -23.03 0.75
CA ASP A 7 49.82 -22.31 -0.39
C ASP A 7 49.46 -20.86 -0.04
N ALA A 8 49.82 -19.94 -0.93
CA ALA A 8 49.46 -18.52 -0.83
C ALA A 8 48.07 -18.26 -1.43
N ALA A 9 47.01 -18.52 -0.65
CA ALA A 9 45.64 -18.21 -1.06
C ALA A 9 45.43 -16.68 -1.19
N ILE A 10 45.21 -16.20 -2.41
CA ILE A 10 44.91 -14.79 -2.69
C ILE A 10 43.45 -14.53 -2.29
N ASN A 11 43.25 -13.88 -1.13
CA ASN A 11 41.93 -13.46 -0.69
C ASN A 11 41.38 -12.35 -1.61
N GLY A 12 40.24 -12.63 -2.25
CA GLY A 12 39.47 -11.65 -3.01
C GLY A 12 38.82 -10.58 -2.12
N PRO A 13 38.16 -9.57 -2.72
CA PRO A 13 37.51 -8.50 -1.97
C PRO A 13 36.43 -9.05 -1.04
N LYS A 14 36.39 -8.55 0.21
CA LYS A 14 35.33 -8.86 1.17
C LYS A 14 33.99 -8.39 0.59
N LYS A 15 32.99 -9.28 0.57
CA LYS A 15 31.60 -8.91 0.23
C LYS A 15 31.14 -7.77 1.15
N SER A 16 30.46 -6.77 0.58
CA SER A 16 29.67 -5.82 1.36
C SER A 16 28.57 -6.56 2.12
N ALA A 17 28.35 -6.19 3.38
CA ALA A 17 27.30 -6.80 4.20
C ALA A 17 25.95 -6.18 3.85
N SER A 18 25.14 -6.89 3.06
CA SER A 18 23.74 -6.54 2.83
C SER A 18 22.98 -6.61 4.16
N MET A 19 22.49 -5.47 4.65
CA MET A 19 21.68 -5.43 5.87
C MET A 19 20.30 -6.05 5.62
N GLU A 20 20.10 -7.28 6.06
CA GLU A 20 18.78 -7.85 6.22
C GLU A 20 18.04 -7.16 7.39
N PHE A 21 16.74 -6.92 7.20
CA PHE A 21 15.83 -6.37 8.21
C PHE A 21 14.95 -7.50 8.73
N ALA A 22 15.54 -8.34 9.59
CA ALA A 22 14.82 -9.40 10.30
C ALA A 22 13.79 -8.84 11.30
N ASN A 23 12.84 -9.69 11.71
CA ASN A 23 11.77 -9.37 12.65
C ASN A 23 12.32 -8.71 13.93
N PHE A 24 12.14 -7.40 14.03
CA PHE A 24 12.68 -6.59 15.13
C PHE A 24 11.56 -6.14 16.06
N THR A 25 11.74 -6.35 17.36
CA THR A 25 10.80 -5.91 18.41
C THR A 25 11.44 -4.79 19.21
N ILE A 26 10.76 -3.66 19.34
CA ILE A 26 11.20 -2.54 20.18
C ILE A 26 11.14 -2.99 21.64
N PRO A 27 12.22 -2.85 22.44
CA PRO A 27 12.22 -3.23 23.84
C PRO A 27 11.41 -2.25 24.70
N GLU A 28 10.82 -2.76 25.80
CA GLU A 28 10.18 -1.91 26.80
C GLU A 28 11.24 -1.33 27.76
N LEU A 29 11.23 -0.01 27.93
CA LEU A 29 12.07 0.78 28.84
C LEU A 29 13.57 0.36 28.84
N PRO A 30 14.26 0.38 27.68
CA PRO A 30 15.67 0.01 27.60
C PRO A 30 16.53 0.99 28.41
N LYS A 31 17.54 0.45 29.09
CA LYS A 31 18.41 1.20 30.01
C LYS A 31 19.88 1.00 29.66
N GLY A 32 20.64 2.08 29.59
CA GLY A 32 22.05 2.07 29.24
C GLY A 32 22.69 3.46 29.25
N THR A 33 23.87 3.58 28.67
CA THR A 33 24.77 4.74 28.86
C THR A 33 25.20 5.39 27.55
N VAL A 34 25.35 4.63 26.47
CA VAL A 34 25.80 5.11 25.15
C VAL A 34 24.75 4.81 24.10
N LEU A 35 24.10 5.86 23.58
CA LEU A 35 23.14 5.77 22.49
C LEU A 35 23.85 6.00 21.15
N ARG A 36 23.82 5.04 20.24
CA ARG A 36 24.40 5.15 18.90
C ARG A 36 23.32 5.14 17.82
N LEU A 37 23.18 6.25 17.09
CA LEU A 37 22.39 6.36 15.88
C LEU A 37 23.25 5.93 14.68
N SER A 38 22.83 4.90 13.94
CA SER A 38 23.54 4.39 12.76
C SER A 38 22.72 4.69 11.50
N LEU A 39 23.22 5.59 10.67
CA LEU A 39 22.51 6.24 9.57
C LEU A 39 22.84 5.54 8.23
N ALA A 40 21.85 4.84 7.67
CA ALA A 40 22.02 3.87 6.58
C ALA A 40 21.52 4.33 5.19
N GLY A 41 21.29 5.64 5.03
CA GLY A 41 21.00 6.29 3.75
C GLY A 41 19.94 7.39 3.86
N PRO A 42 20.05 8.46 3.04
CA PRO A 42 19.08 9.54 2.97
C PRO A 42 17.86 9.16 2.10
N TRP A 43 16.92 10.09 1.95
CA TRP A 43 15.73 9.92 1.11
C TRP A 43 16.05 9.84 -0.39
N ASP A 44 16.76 10.83 -0.97
CA ASP A 44 17.20 10.79 -2.38
C ASP A 44 18.40 11.72 -2.74
N ASP A 45 19.03 12.46 -1.79
CA ASP A 45 20.27 13.19 -2.13
C ASP A 45 21.45 12.22 -2.32
N PRO A 46 22.10 12.19 -3.50
CA PRO A 46 23.16 11.21 -3.79
C PRO A 46 24.52 11.55 -3.15
N ARG A 47 24.62 12.63 -2.35
CA ARG A 47 25.90 13.16 -1.82
C ARG A 47 25.86 13.54 -0.34
N PHE A 48 24.69 13.74 0.26
CA PHE A 48 24.57 14.25 1.63
C PHE A 48 23.46 13.55 2.42
N MET A 49 23.66 13.43 3.73
CA MET A 49 22.66 12.93 4.67
C MET A 49 22.68 13.81 5.94
N GLY A 50 21.54 14.11 6.55
CA GLY A 50 21.49 15.00 7.72
C GLY A 50 20.25 14.85 8.58
N LEU A 51 20.27 15.54 9.73
CA LEU A 51 19.22 15.60 10.75
C LEU A 51 19.12 17.04 11.28
N ASN A 52 17.98 17.40 11.84
CA ASN A 52 17.79 18.68 12.53
C ASN A 52 18.03 18.52 14.04
N ALA A 53 17.29 17.63 14.70
CA ALA A 53 17.40 17.40 16.14
C ALA A 53 17.08 15.97 16.57
N VAL A 54 17.51 15.61 17.77
CA VAL A 54 17.22 14.34 18.45
C VAL A 54 16.86 14.65 19.89
N GLU A 55 15.62 14.39 20.27
CA GLU A 55 15.17 14.49 21.66
C GLU A 55 15.11 13.09 22.27
N ILE A 56 15.48 12.98 23.56
CA ILE A 56 15.46 11.72 24.32
C ILE A 56 14.84 12.04 25.68
N PHE A 57 13.86 11.24 26.10
CA PHE A 57 13.10 11.44 27.34
C PHE A 57 13.19 10.22 28.26
N GLU A 58 13.24 10.50 29.57
CA GLU A 58 13.39 9.56 30.68
C GLU A 58 12.05 9.02 31.19
N GLU A 59 12.08 7.99 32.03
CA GLU A 59 10.90 7.41 32.68
C GLU A 59 10.13 8.37 33.62
N ASP A 60 10.74 9.49 34.02
CA ASP A 60 10.12 10.56 34.80
C ASP A 60 9.62 11.75 33.94
N GLY A 61 9.71 11.63 32.61
CA GLY A 61 9.33 12.65 31.64
C GLY A 61 10.37 13.72 31.35
N ASN A 62 11.49 13.80 32.08
CA ASN A 62 12.55 14.78 31.79
C ASN A 62 13.32 14.41 30.51
N ARG A 63 14.00 15.40 29.90
CA ARG A 63 14.95 15.15 28.79
C ARG A 63 16.31 14.68 29.31
N VAL A 64 16.88 13.66 28.66
CA VAL A 64 18.18 13.06 28.98
C VAL A 64 19.31 14.07 28.87
N LYS A 65 20.21 14.06 29.86
CA LYS A 65 21.41 14.89 29.90
C LYS A 65 22.59 14.15 29.25
N VAL A 66 22.73 14.34 27.93
CA VAL A 66 23.90 13.92 27.16
C VAL A 66 25.14 14.73 27.60
N GLU A 67 26.24 14.04 27.90
CA GLU A 67 27.52 14.61 28.33
C GLU A 67 28.48 14.82 27.15
N THR A 68 28.51 13.89 26.19
CA THR A 68 29.28 14.03 24.94
C THR A 68 28.47 13.57 23.72
N ILE A 69 28.73 14.19 22.58
CA ILE A 69 28.21 13.76 21.28
C ILE A 69 29.35 13.71 20.25
N GLU A 70 29.48 12.59 19.54
CA GLU A 70 30.57 12.30 18.60
C GLU A 70 30.03 11.66 17.31
N THR A 71 30.80 11.72 16.21
CA THR A 71 30.45 11.06 14.94
C THR A 71 31.69 10.56 14.21
N ASP A 72 31.54 9.46 13.45
CA ASP A 72 32.58 8.93 12.55
C ASP A 72 32.51 9.49 11.12
N ALA A 73 31.61 10.44 10.87
CA ALA A 73 31.42 11.09 9.58
C ALA A 73 32.73 11.70 9.03
N PRO A 74 33.15 11.38 7.79
CA PRO A 74 34.44 11.84 7.25
C PRO A 74 34.45 13.33 6.86
N GLU A 75 33.28 13.95 6.71
CA GLU A 75 33.10 15.36 6.38
C GLU A 75 31.71 15.81 6.86
N THR A 76 31.65 16.83 7.71
CA THR A 76 30.43 17.34 8.37
C THR A 76 30.20 18.83 8.11
N PHE A 77 28.94 19.23 8.18
CA PHE A 77 28.43 20.58 7.97
C PHE A 77 27.39 20.89 9.06
N GLY A 78 27.45 22.10 9.64
CA GLY A 78 26.74 22.41 10.89
C GLY A 78 27.47 21.87 12.12
N ASP A 79 27.07 22.32 13.32
CA ASP A 79 27.60 21.80 14.58
C ASP A 79 26.82 20.53 14.96
N LEU A 80 27.53 19.48 15.41
CA LEU A 80 26.89 18.25 15.88
C LEU A 80 26.07 18.50 17.17
N ASN A 81 26.45 19.48 17.99
CA ASN A 81 25.73 19.88 19.19
C ASN A 81 24.34 20.45 18.89
N ASN A 82 24.10 20.96 17.68
CA ASN A 82 22.78 21.42 17.24
C ASN A 82 21.71 20.35 17.42
N LEU A 83 22.07 19.07 17.24
CA LEU A 83 21.13 17.96 17.38
C LEU A 83 20.49 17.87 18.77
N LEU A 84 21.15 18.42 19.80
CA LEU A 84 20.68 18.44 21.19
C LEU A 84 19.95 19.74 21.58
N HIS A 85 19.92 20.74 20.68
CA HIS A 85 19.33 22.04 20.95
C HIS A 85 17.87 22.12 20.47
N CYS A 86 16.93 21.66 21.31
CA CYS A 86 15.50 21.59 20.98
C CYS A 86 14.85 22.90 20.48
N GLY A 87 15.45 24.08 20.75
CA GLY A 87 15.00 25.35 20.17
C GLY A 87 15.20 25.47 18.65
N ALA A 88 16.06 24.63 18.06
CA ALA A 88 16.40 24.59 16.64
C ALA A 88 15.56 23.60 15.82
N CYS A 89 14.82 22.67 16.44
CA CYS A 89 14.17 21.56 15.73
C CYS A 89 13.03 21.96 14.76
N LEU A 90 12.54 23.19 14.83
CA LEU A 90 11.64 23.82 13.85
C LEU A 90 12.36 24.79 12.89
N SER A 91 13.67 24.98 13.03
CA SER A 91 14.47 25.84 12.16
C SER A 91 14.61 25.21 10.76
N THR A 92 14.71 26.08 9.77
CA THR A 92 15.04 25.74 8.39
C THR A 92 16.41 26.30 7.99
N ASP A 93 17.14 26.95 8.91
CA ASP A 93 18.47 27.49 8.64
C ASP A 93 19.54 26.37 8.67
N PRO A 94 20.33 26.15 7.60
CA PRO A 94 21.38 25.13 7.57
C PRO A 94 22.46 25.26 8.65
N ARG A 95 22.56 26.40 9.34
CA ARG A 95 23.48 26.63 10.46
C ARG A 95 22.98 26.01 11.77
N ASP A 96 21.68 25.77 11.88
CA ASP A 96 20.99 25.23 13.05
C ASP A 96 20.78 23.69 12.97
N MET A 97 21.17 23.06 11.87
CA MET A 97 21.05 21.62 11.62
C MET A 97 22.43 20.94 11.53
N TRP A 98 22.46 19.61 11.36
CA TRP A 98 23.68 18.85 11.10
C TRP A 98 23.55 17.99 9.83
N MET A 99 24.63 17.88 9.06
CA MET A 99 24.70 17.13 7.82
C MET A 99 26.10 16.56 7.61
N CYS A 100 26.21 15.37 7.00
CA CYS A 100 27.47 14.77 6.57
C CYS A 100 27.49 14.49 5.06
N ARG A 101 28.68 14.23 4.53
CA ARG A 101 28.83 13.59 3.22
C ARG A 101 28.28 12.15 3.27
N TYR A 102 27.58 11.75 2.22
CA TYR A 102 27.07 10.39 2.02
C TYR A 102 27.64 9.79 0.72
N GLN A 103 27.84 8.47 0.72
CA GLN A 103 28.19 7.67 -0.46
C GLN A 103 27.37 6.39 -0.44
N ARG A 104 26.80 5.99 -1.59
CA ARG A 104 25.82 4.88 -1.67
C ARG A 104 26.39 3.51 -1.27
N ASP A 105 27.71 3.34 -1.37
CA ASP A 105 28.43 2.09 -1.11
C ASP A 105 29.32 2.14 0.15
N SER A 106 29.22 3.19 0.98
CA SER A 106 29.97 3.28 2.24
C SER A 106 29.29 2.52 3.38
N LEU A 107 30.01 2.34 4.49
CA LEU A 107 29.39 1.94 5.76
C LEU A 107 28.41 3.02 6.25
N PRO A 108 27.42 2.67 7.09
CA PRO A 108 26.57 3.63 7.78
C PRO A 108 27.40 4.60 8.61
N VAL A 109 27.00 5.87 8.61
CA VAL A 109 27.59 6.91 9.47
C VAL A 109 26.99 6.79 10.86
N ASN A 110 27.80 6.85 11.91
CA ASN A 110 27.36 6.72 13.28
C ASN A 110 27.46 8.06 14.02
N ILE A 111 26.46 8.34 14.86
CA ILE A 111 26.47 9.40 15.86
C ILE A 111 26.31 8.73 17.22
N SER A 112 27.25 8.97 18.13
CA SER A 112 27.27 8.41 19.48
C SER A 112 27.00 9.52 20.50
N MET A 113 26.06 9.29 21.41
CA MET A 113 25.69 10.19 22.51
C MET A 113 25.93 9.47 23.83
N THR A 114 26.83 10.02 24.67
CA THR A 114 27.13 9.47 26.00
C THR A 114 26.26 10.14 27.04
N MET A 115 25.50 9.37 27.80
CA MET A 115 24.70 9.82 28.93
C MET A 115 25.57 9.87 30.19
N LYS A 116 25.35 10.88 31.04
CA LYS A 116 26.13 11.08 32.26
C LYS A 116 26.02 9.93 33.27
N GLU A 117 24.89 9.22 33.26
CA GLU A 117 24.61 8.05 34.10
C GLU A 117 23.71 7.05 33.35
N PRO A 118 23.61 5.77 33.77
CA PRO A 118 22.81 4.78 33.07
C PRO A 118 21.30 5.06 33.17
N THR A 119 20.74 5.64 32.12
CA THR A 119 19.39 6.20 32.07
C THR A 119 18.41 5.24 31.40
N THR A 120 17.17 5.20 31.90
CA THR A 120 16.07 4.46 31.27
C THR A 120 15.41 5.35 30.21
N ILE A 121 15.32 4.89 28.96
CA ILE A 121 14.73 5.66 27.86
C ILE A 121 13.24 5.30 27.75
N ALA A 122 12.36 6.30 27.79
CA ALA A 122 10.93 6.14 27.56
C ALA A 122 10.49 6.57 26.15
N MET A 123 11.15 7.59 25.58
CA MET A 123 10.85 8.09 24.23
C MET A 123 12.10 8.68 23.56
N ILE A 124 12.26 8.46 22.25
CA ILE A 124 13.18 9.20 21.38
C ILE A 124 12.35 9.88 20.29
N ARG A 125 12.66 11.14 19.95
CA ARG A 125 12.06 11.85 18.82
C ARG A 125 13.13 12.35 17.87
N ILE A 126 13.01 11.98 16.59
CA ILE A 126 13.93 12.33 15.51
C ILE A 126 13.30 13.44 14.66
N TRP A 127 13.97 14.60 14.59
CA TRP A 127 13.61 15.70 13.71
C TRP A 127 14.52 15.65 12.49
N ASN A 128 13.95 15.33 11.32
CA ASN A 128 14.69 15.10 10.10
C ASN A 128 15.09 16.41 9.38
N TYR A 129 16.03 16.36 8.44
CA TYR A 129 16.62 17.58 7.83
C TYR A 129 15.59 18.45 7.07
N SER A 130 15.44 19.72 7.50
CA SER A 130 14.27 20.56 7.17
C SER A 130 14.59 21.87 6.41
N GLU A 131 15.77 22.03 5.80
CA GLU A 131 16.20 23.27 5.10
C GLU A 131 15.18 23.79 4.08
N SER A 132 14.72 22.92 3.20
CA SER A 132 13.66 23.23 2.23
C SER A 132 13.09 21.94 1.67
N ARG A 133 11.91 21.99 1.06
CA ARG A 133 11.29 20.85 0.38
C ARG A 133 12.21 20.09 -0.61
N VAL A 134 13.15 20.78 -1.27
CA VAL A 134 14.11 20.12 -2.19
C VAL A 134 15.22 19.42 -1.42
N TYR A 135 15.70 20.04 -0.33
CA TYR A 135 16.80 19.52 0.48
C TYR A 135 16.33 18.58 1.60
N ALA A 136 15.02 18.45 1.82
CA ALA A 136 14.37 17.42 2.62
C ALA A 136 14.82 16.00 2.23
N LEU A 137 15.17 15.81 0.96
CA LEU A 137 15.69 14.56 0.40
C LEU A 137 17.09 14.18 0.94
N ARG A 138 17.76 15.07 1.67
CA ARG A 138 18.97 14.79 2.48
C ARG A 138 18.64 14.22 3.86
N GLY A 139 17.38 14.27 4.29
CA GLY A 139 16.98 13.67 5.56
C GLY A 139 17.30 12.19 5.57
N VAL A 140 17.72 11.67 6.73
CA VAL A 140 17.92 10.23 6.95
C VAL A 140 16.64 9.49 6.60
N ARG A 141 16.70 8.49 5.72
CA ARG A 141 15.57 7.60 5.41
C ARG A 141 15.62 6.35 6.27
N ARG A 142 16.77 5.69 6.41
CA ARG A 142 16.94 4.45 7.19
C ARG A 142 17.91 4.64 8.33
N MET A 143 17.55 4.23 9.55
CA MET A 143 18.48 4.16 10.67
C MET A 143 18.27 2.93 11.56
N LYS A 144 19.32 2.59 12.30
CA LYS A 144 19.25 1.72 13.48
C LYS A 144 19.75 2.48 14.70
N ILE A 145 19.09 2.32 15.84
CA ILE A 145 19.50 2.89 17.12
C ILE A 145 19.98 1.75 18.01
N TYR A 146 21.11 1.96 18.68
CA TYR A 146 21.68 1.04 19.65
C TYR A 146 21.84 1.73 21.00
N LEU A 147 21.71 0.98 22.09
CA LEU A 147 22.00 1.40 23.46
C LEU A 147 22.92 0.35 24.09
N ASP A 148 24.13 0.75 24.50
CA ASP A 148 25.17 -0.15 25.03
C ASP A 148 25.39 -1.42 24.16
N GLU A 149 25.43 -1.21 22.84
CA GLU A 149 25.50 -2.22 21.74
C GLU A 149 24.24 -3.06 21.47
N GLU A 150 23.21 -3.05 22.32
CA GLU A 150 21.92 -3.68 22.00
C GLU A 150 21.11 -2.80 21.03
N CYS A 151 20.51 -3.39 19.99
CA CYS A 151 19.69 -2.62 19.04
C CYS A 151 18.29 -2.38 19.62
N ILE A 152 17.89 -1.10 19.75
CA ILE A 152 16.59 -0.70 20.33
C ILE A 152 15.60 -0.16 19.29
N PHE A 153 16.07 0.22 18.10
CA PHE A 153 15.22 0.56 16.95
C PHE A 153 15.89 0.19 15.62
N SER A 154 15.12 -0.22 14.62
CA SER A 154 15.58 -0.47 13.26
C SER A 154 14.43 -0.24 12.28
N GLY A 155 14.47 0.83 11.49
CA GLY A 155 13.36 1.19 10.58
C GLY A 155 13.64 2.40 9.68
N GLU A 156 12.57 2.92 9.07
CA GLU A 156 12.60 4.16 8.30
C GLU A 156 12.09 5.37 9.11
N ILE A 157 12.64 6.54 8.81
CA ILE A 157 12.29 7.86 9.37
C ILE A 157 11.71 8.70 8.24
N ASN A 158 10.55 9.31 8.48
CA ASN A 158 9.81 10.11 7.51
C ASN A 158 10.63 11.30 7.01
N CYS A 159 10.37 11.71 5.76
CA CYS A 159 10.90 12.95 5.21
C CYS A 159 10.37 14.15 6.02
N ALA A 160 11.20 15.17 6.27
CA ALA A 160 10.82 16.34 7.09
C ALA A 160 9.67 17.18 6.50
N PHE A 161 9.38 17.02 5.20
CA PHE A 161 8.30 17.70 4.50
C PHE A 161 7.24 16.70 4.02
N ILE A 162 6.20 16.51 4.84
CA ILE A 162 4.93 15.91 4.41
C ILE A 162 3.87 17.01 4.44
N ASP A 163 2.98 17.06 3.45
CA ASP A 163 1.84 17.98 3.40
C ASP A 163 0.92 17.80 4.63
N PHE A 164 1.06 18.70 5.60
CA PHE A 164 0.11 18.91 6.69
C PHE A 164 0.04 20.41 6.99
N ASP A 165 -1.18 20.96 7.11
CA ASP A 165 -1.42 22.35 7.53
C ASP A 165 -1.26 22.52 9.05
N GLY A 166 -0.25 21.86 9.63
CA GLY A 166 0.06 21.84 11.06
C GLY A 166 1.57 21.93 11.31
N LYS A 167 1.96 22.24 12.55
CA LYS A 167 3.38 22.21 12.94
C LYS A 167 3.91 20.77 12.79
N PRO A 168 5.11 20.53 12.22
CA PRO A 168 5.73 19.22 12.27
C PRO A 168 6.00 18.84 13.74
N MET A 169 5.90 17.54 14.07
CA MET A 169 5.98 17.03 15.45
C MET A 169 7.12 16.02 15.69
N GLY A 170 7.99 15.82 14.69
CA GLY A 170 9.09 14.85 14.73
C GLY A 170 8.63 13.38 14.70
N ASP A 171 9.51 12.49 14.23
CA ASP A 171 9.27 11.05 14.23
C ASP A 171 9.52 10.49 15.63
N THR A 172 8.46 10.01 16.28
CA THR A 172 8.50 9.60 17.69
C THR A 172 8.57 8.07 17.83
N ILE A 173 9.56 7.60 18.57
CA ILE A 173 9.83 6.20 18.91
C ILE A 173 9.55 6.04 20.40
N LEU A 174 8.50 5.30 20.75
CA LEU A 174 8.11 5.02 22.14
C LEU A 174 8.67 3.67 22.61
N PHE A 175 9.14 3.65 23.85
CA PHE A 175 9.62 2.45 24.54
C PHE A 175 8.75 2.11 25.76
N THR A 176 7.57 2.73 25.89
CA THR A 176 6.64 2.49 27.00
C THR A 176 5.20 2.60 26.54
N THR A 177 4.31 1.90 27.25
CA THR A 177 2.84 2.05 27.13
C THR A 177 2.21 2.50 28.45
N ASN A 178 3.01 2.88 29.44
CA ASN A 178 2.52 3.33 30.74
C ASN A 178 2.00 4.78 30.67
N GLU A 179 0.71 4.96 30.89
CA GLU A 179 0.03 6.26 30.90
C GLU A 179 0.68 7.26 31.87
N ASP A 180 1.19 6.84 33.03
CA ASP A 180 1.85 7.75 33.99
C ASP A 180 3.12 8.37 33.40
N ILE A 181 3.93 7.57 32.67
CA ILE A 181 5.17 8.02 32.02
C ILE A 181 4.84 8.92 30.83
N LEU A 182 3.85 8.56 30.02
CA LEU A 182 3.40 9.37 28.88
C LEU A 182 2.85 10.73 29.34
N ASN A 183 2.09 10.77 30.44
CA ASN A 183 1.64 12.02 31.06
C ASN A 183 2.80 12.86 31.62
N ALA A 184 3.84 12.23 32.18
CA ALA A 184 5.03 12.94 32.67
C ALA A 184 5.86 13.52 31.51
N ILE A 185 6.02 12.79 30.39
CA ILE A 185 6.62 13.30 29.16
C ILE A 185 5.81 14.49 28.64
N ALA A 186 4.48 14.36 28.54
CA ALA A 186 3.60 15.42 28.04
C ALA A 186 3.70 16.71 28.87
N GLN A 187 3.81 16.60 30.20
CA GLN A 187 4.00 17.73 31.11
C GLN A 187 5.38 18.40 31.01
N ASN A 188 6.36 17.79 30.35
CA ASN A 188 7.71 18.33 30.17
C ASN A 188 8.05 18.65 28.70
N ASP A 189 7.22 18.26 27.74
CA ASP A 189 7.40 18.58 26.33
C ASP A 189 6.96 20.03 26.02
N ILE A 190 7.93 20.84 25.61
CA ILE A 190 7.72 22.25 25.23
C ILE A 190 6.74 22.37 24.04
N PHE A 191 6.62 21.36 23.17
CA PHE A 191 5.69 21.38 22.04
C PHE A 191 4.24 21.08 22.42
N LEU A 192 4.02 20.41 23.55
CA LEU A 192 2.68 20.18 24.11
C LEU A 192 2.28 21.32 25.06
N ASN A 193 3.23 21.84 25.86
CA ASN A 193 2.99 22.94 26.80
C ASN A 193 2.96 24.35 26.18
N SER A 194 3.43 24.57 24.94
CA SER A 194 3.38 25.89 24.28
C SER A 194 2.00 26.26 23.72
N SER A 195 0.93 25.69 24.30
CA SER A 195 -0.48 25.90 23.99
C SER A 195 -1.20 26.85 24.97
N ASP A 196 -0.46 27.73 25.63
CA ASP A 196 -0.92 28.57 26.76
C ASP A 196 -1.86 29.75 26.36
N ASP A 197 -2.66 29.57 25.31
CA ASP A 197 -3.66 30.52 24.79
C ASP A 197 -4.99 29.79 24.50
N ILE A 198 -5.57 29.15 25.53
CA ILE A 198 -6.89 28.47 25.46
C ILE A 198 -7.90 29.07 26.45
N PRO A 199 -8.77 29.98 25.97
CA PRO A 199 -10.12 30.17 26.47
C PRO A 199 -11.12 29.35 25.62
N ALA A 200 -11.99 28.59 26.29
CA ALA A 200 -12.85 27.57 25.70
C ALA A 200 -13.73 28.00 24.49
N LEU A 201 -13.75 27.12 23.47
CA LEU A 201 -14.86 26.80 22.57
C LEU A 201 -15.52 27.95 21.75
N GLY A 202 -15.17 28.08 20.46
CA GLY A 202 -15.71 29.12 19.57
C GLY A 202 -15.80 28.74 18.09
N SER A 203 -17.03 28.71 17.58
CA SER A 203 -17.51 28.46 16.21
C SER A 203 -17.01 29.38 15.09
N GLN A 204 -17.04 28.85 13.84
CA GLN A 204 -17.14 29.54 12.53
C GLN A 204 -15.88 30.32 12.09
N MET A 205 -15.42 30.27 10.82
CA MET A 205 -16.08 30.13 9.50
C MET A 205 -16.87 31.37 9.03
N ASP A 206 -16.14 32.44 8.77
CA ASP A 206 -16.27 33.35 7.60
C ASP A 206 -15.01 34.24 7.59
N LEU A 207 -14.42 34.67 6.46
CA LEU A 207 -15.05 35.29 5.30
C LEU A 207 -14.40 34.88 3.95
N LEU A 208 -15.25 34.77 2.93
CA LEU A 208 -14.84 34.79 1.52
C LEU A 208 -14.28 36.18 1.12
N SER A 209 -13.04 36.26 0.60
CA SER A 209 -12.62 37.31 -0.36
C SER A 209 -11.28 37.02 -1.05
N VAL A 210 -11.38 36.52 -2.29
CA VAL A 210 -10.52 36.82 -3.47
C VAL A 210 -8.98 36.82 -3.29
N GLY A 211 -8.30 35.84 -3.90
CA GLY A 211 -6.92 36.03 -4.39
C GLY A 211 -6.08 34.73 -4.45
N PRO A 212 -5.37 34.44 -5.55
CA PRO A 212 -4.54 33.24 -5.68
C PRO A 212 -3.17 33.45 -4.98
N SER A 213 -2.38 32.42 -4.64
CA SER A 213 -2.01 31.28 -5.48
C SER A 213 -1.31 30.16 -4.66
N THR A 214 -1.24 28.94 -5.22
CA THR A 214 -0.11 27.95 -5.15
C THR A 214 0.60 27.61 -3.81
N SER A 215 1.00 26.36 -3.50
CA SER A 215 0.78 25.05 -4.15
C SER A 215 1.46 23.90 -3.35
N THR A 216 0.70 22.87 -3.00
CA THR A 216 0.99 21.41 -3.11
C THR A 216 2.36 20.81 -2.68
N ALA A 217 2.31 19.61 -2.07
CA ALA A 217 3.20 18.44 -2.24
C ALA A 217 4.51 18.26 -1.38
N ILE A 218 4.89 17.07 -0.84
CA ILE A 218 4.21 15.74 -0.61
C ILE A 218 5.15 14.68 0.10
N ARG A 219 4.60 13.75 0.94
CA ARG A 219 5.05 12.34 1.33
C ARG A 219 6.52 12.10 1.86
N THR A 220 7.05 10.90 2.29
CA THR A 220 6.75 9.43 2.13
C THR A 220 7.38 8.51 3.25
N SER A 221 7.38 7.15 3.11
CA SER A 221 7.57 6.03 4.11
C SER A 221 8.19 4.70 3.52
N SER A 222 8.44 3.57 4.27
CA SER A 222 8.39 2.11 3.79
C SER A 222 8.40 0.89 4.83
N PRO A 223 9.34 -0.13 4.92
CA PRO A 223 8.98 -1.60 4.88
C PRO A 223 9.69 -2.69 5.80
N LEU A 224 9.33 -4.02 5.63
CA LEU A 224 10.01 -5.34 5.98
C LEU A 224 9.79 -6.01 7.40
N THR A 225 10.03 -7.31 7.78
CA THR A 225 9.89 -8.77 7.33
C THR A 225 10.29 -9.75 8.50
N ASP A 226 10.11 -11.10 8.65
CA ASP A 226 9.37 -12.29 8.07
C ASP A 226 9.56 -13.58 9.01
N SER A 227 8.77 -14.70 8.89
CA SER A 227 9.13 -16.17 9.13
C SER A 227 7.91 -17.18 9.23
N SER A 228 8.14 -18.52 9.31
CA SER A 228 7.30 -19.60 8.69
C SER A 228 6.64 -20.71 9.58
N ILE A 229 5.63 -21.44 9.04
CA ILE A 229 5.24 -22.87 9.33
C ILE A 229 4.28 -23.47 8.26
N GLN A 230 4.05 -24.80 8.24
CA GLN A 230 3.46 -25.59 7.12
C GLN A 230 1.92 -25.81 7.08
N ARG A 231 1.41 -26.19 5.89
CA ARG A 231 0.03 -26.63 5.56
C ARG A 231 -0.29 -28.11 5.91
N PRO A 232 -1.57 -28.43 6.19
CA PRO A 232 -2.28 -29.64 5.69
C PRO A 232 -3.11 -29.34 4.43
N MET A 233 -3.67 -30.36 3.76
CA MET A 233 -4.17 -30.25 2.37
C MET A 233 -5.48 -31.00 2.10
N THR A 234 -6.21 -30.58 1.06
CA THR A 234 -7.39 -31.21 0.40
C THR A 234 -8.68 -31.37 1.24
N GLY A 235 -9.82 -31.15 0.59
CA GLY A 235 -11.16 -31.27 1.19
C GLY A 235 -11.97 -32.46 0.66
N ALA A 236 -13.22 -32.58 1.10
CA ALA A 236 -14.19 -33.54 0.58
C ALA A 236 -15.63 -33.01 0.69
N THR A 237 -16.37 -33.08 -0.41
CA THR A 237 -17.83 -32.83 -0.43
C THR A 237 -18.56 -33.98 0.26
N SER A 238 -19.64 -33.69 0.99
CA SER A 238 -20.66 -34.70 1.28
C SER A 238 -22.05 -34.14 0.99
N ILE A 239 -22.82 -34.88 0.20
CA ILE A 239 -24.19 -34.54 -0.21
C ILE A 239 -25.14 -35.24 0.75
N HIS A 240 -26.18 -34.54 1.22
CA HIS A 240 -27.42 -35.20 1.59
C HIS A 240 -28.64 -34.36 1.18
N SER A 241 -29.67 -35.04 0.66
CA SER A 241 -30.80 -34.47 -0.04
C SER A 241 -32.13 -34.86 0.58
N SER A 242 -33.01 -33.87 0.76
CA SER A 242 -34.48 -33.99 0.89
C SER A 242 -35.06 -32.56 0.96
N SER A 243 -35.78 -32.02 -0.02
CA SER A 243 -37.10 -32.42 -0.59
C SER A 243 -38.28 -32.21 0.35
N SER A 244 -39.27 -31.40 -0.09
CA SER A 244 -40.71 -31.40 0.30
C SER A 244 -41.08 -31.23 1.81
N ASP A 245 -42.13 -30.51 2.21
CA ASP A 245 -43.33 -30.09 1.47
C ASP A 245 -44.17 -28.99 2.18
N LEU A 246 -45.18 -28.48 1.47
CA LEU A 246 -46.46 -27.88 1.91
C LEU A 246 -46.60 -27.01 3.21
N ALA A 247 -46.74 -25.70 2.98
CA ALA A 247 -48.02 -24.95 3.00
C ALA A 247 -48.76 -24.48 4.29
N GLN A 248 -49.62 -23.46 4.04
CA GLN A 248 -50.92 -23.08 4.64
C GLN A 248 -51.05 -22.00 5.73
N LEU A 249 -51.83 -20.96 5.35
CA LEU A 249 -52.81 -20.16 6.12
C LEU A 249 -52.30 -19.17 7.22
N GLY A 250 -52.86 -17.95 7.34
CA GLY A 250 -53.75 -17.26 6.39
C GLY A 250 -54.53 -16.03 6.92
N ASN A 251 -54.71 -15.05 6.02
CA ASN A 251 -55.84 -14.10 5.88
C ASN A 251 -56.21 -13.02 6.94
N SER A 252 -56.89 -12.00 6.38
CA SER A 252 -57.74 -10.95 7.00
C SER A 252 -57.02 -9.73 7.64
N ASP A 253 -57.41 -8.47 7.38
CA ASP A 253 -58.43 -7.99 6.43
C ASP A 253 -58.25 -6.52 5.98
N ARG A 254 -58.92 -6.16 4.86
CA ARG A 254 -59.59 -4.87 4.48
C ARG A 254 -59.14 -3.52 5.08
N SER A 255 -59.06 -2.39 4.35
CA SER A 255 -59.52 -1.97 3.00
C SER A 255 -58.60 -0.82 2.45
N GLU A 256 -58.78 -0.13 1.31
CA GLU A 256 -59.82 -0.15 0.26
C GLU A 256 -59.22 0.07 -1.17
N LYS A 257 -59.58 1.13 -1.91
CA LYS A 257 -59.19 1.34 -3.32
C LYS A 257 -59.16 2.80 -3.81
N LYS A 258 -58.19 3.08 -4.70
CA LYS A 258 -58.29 3.74 -6.04
C LYS A 258 -56.85 3.82 -6.59
N GLU A 259 -56.43 2.95 -7.51
CA GLU A 259 -56.63 3.04 -8.97
C GLU A 259 -56.22 4.42 -9.52
N SER A 260 -55.26 4.52 -10.46
CA SER A 260 -55.19 3.74 -11.71
C SER A 260 -53.77 3.34 -12.20
N THR A 261 -53.67 2.13 -12.78
CA THR A 261 -52.83 1.67 -13.94
C THR A 261 -51.54 2.40 -14.35
N SER A 262 -50.46 1.73 -14.77
CA SER A 262 -50.42 0.44 -15.51
C SER A 262 -49.13 -0.39 -15.32
N THR A 263 -49.31 -1.71 -15.28
CA THR A 263 -48.39 -2.81 -15.64
C THR A 263 -46.88 -2.52 -15.68
N GLU A 264 -46.18 -2.88 -14.61
CA GLU A 264 -44.77 -3.27 -14.70
C GLU A 264 -44.67 -4.77 -15.02
N MET A 265 -43.60 -5.16 -15.71
CA MET A 265 -43.30 -6.54 -16.09
C MET A 265 -41.87 -6.83 -15.67
N GLU A 266 -41.66 -7.79 -14.76
CA GLU A 266 -40.31 -8.13 -14.29
C GLU A 266 -39.48 -8.72 -15.44
N VAL A 267 -38.43 -8.00 -15.83
CA VAL A 267 -37.42 -8.46 -16.78
C VAL A 267 -36.08 -8.50 -16.05
N THR A 268 -35.64 -9.70 -15.71
CA THR A 268 -34.29 -9.96 -15.21
C THR A 268 -33.32 -10.01 -16.39
N GLU A 269 -32.86 -8.85 -16.84
CA GLU A 269 -31.90 -8.75 -17.94
C GLU A 269 -30.44 -8.70 -17.45
N SER A 270 -29.59 -9.43 -18.17
CA SER A 270 -28.14 -9.43 -18.03
C SER A 270 -27.54 -8.06 -18.33
N THR A 271 -26.41 -7.74 -17.72
CA THR A 271 -25.66 -6.50 -18.01
C THR A 271 -24.86 -6.65 -19.31
N ASP A 272 -25.56 -6.82 -20.43
CA ASP A 272 -24.95 -6.86 -21.75
C ASP A 272 -24.45 -5.47 -22.17
N TYR A 273 -23.20 -5.43 -22.61
CA TYR A 273 -22.57 -4.30 -23.27
C TYR A 273 -22.17 -4.70 -24.70
N SER A 274 -23.17 -5.15 -25.47
CA SER A 274 -23.02 -5.46 -26.88
C SER A 274 -22.74 -4.19 -27.69
N VAL A 275 -21.45 -3.94 -27.97
CA VAL A 275 -21.01 -3.07 -29.07
C VAL A 275 -20.52 -4.00 -30.17
N GLU A 276 -21.19 -3.96 -31.33
CA GLU A 276 -20.95 -4.83 -32.48
C GLU A 276 -19.65 -4.44 -33.23
N ASP A 277 -18.49 -4.74 -32.64
CA ASP A 277 -17.20 -4.69 -33.32
C ASP A 277 -17.01 -5.99 -34.15
N GLU A 278 -17.70 -6.09 -35.29
CA GLU A 278 -17.51 -7.16 -36.29
C GLU A 278 -16.08 -7.13 -36.88
N ASN A 279 -15.08 -7.72 -36.20
CA ASN A 279 -13.84 -8.27 -36.79
C ASN A 279 -12.90 -9.04 -35.81
N LEU A 280 -13.34 -9.41 -34.61
CA LEU A 280 -12.45 -9.91 -33.53
C LEU A 280 -12.48 -11.41 -33.21
N ASN A 281 -13.13 -12.24 -34.04
CA ASN A 281 -13.23 -13.70 -33.81
C ASN A 281 -11.93 -14.46 -34.16
N GLY A 282 -10.88 -14.24 -33.35
CA GLY A 282 -9.61 -14.94 -33.39
C GLY A 282 -9.56 -16.15 -32.47
N SER A 283 -9.76 -17.36 -33.00
CA SER A 283 -9.44 -18.64 -32.34
C SER A 283 -10.13 -19.00 -31.01
N LEU A 284 -11.08 -18.20 -30.54
CA LEU A 284 -11.97 -18.50 -29.41
C LEU A 284 -12.91 -19.68 -29.76
N VAL A 285 -13.18 -20.55 -28.79
CA VAL A 285 -14.06 -21.73 -28.91
C VAL A 285 -15.03 -21.75 -27.73
N GLU A 286 -16.33 -21.77 -28.02
CA GLU A 286 -17.37 -22.01 -27.02
C GLU A 286 -17.35 -23.49 -26.60
N ASP A 287 -17.41 -23.76 -25.30
CA ASP A 287 -17.63 -25.11 -24.79
C ASP A 287 -19.13 -25.45 -24.64
N ASP A 288 -19.45 -26.68 -24.22
CA ASP A 288 -20.83 -27.17 -24.10
C ASP A 288 -21.72 -26.40 -23.11
N TYR A 289 -21.14 -25.45 -22.34
CA TYR A 289 -21.84 -24.57 -21.39
C TYR A 289 -21.85 -23.10 -21.83
N GLY A 290 -21.27 -22.77 -22.99
CA GLY A 290 -21.15 -21.40 -23.51
C GLY A 290 -19.97 -20.62 -22.93
N ASN A 291 -19.04 -21.26 -22.22
CA ASN A 291 -17.82 -20.59 -21.76
C ASN A 291 -16.81 -20.47 -22.91
N THR A 292 -16.24 -19.28 -23.08
CA THR A 292 -15.23 -19.02 -24.12
C THR A 292 -13.85 -19.52 -23.67
N CYS A 293 -13.33 -20.54 -24.35
CA CYS A 293 -12.01 -21.11 -24.08
C CYS A 293 -11.11 -21.06 -25.33
N VAL A 294 -9.80 -21.24 -25.12
CA VAL A 294 -8.84 -21.55 -26.18
C VAL A 294 -8.14 -22.87 -25.90
N ARG A 295 -7.99 -23.69 -26.96
CA ARG A 295 -7.34 -24.99 -26.89
C ARG A 295 -6.02 -24.99 -27.68
N GLY A 296 -4.94 -25.45 -27.07
CA GLY A 296 -3.64 -25.57 -27.72
C GLY A 296 -2.53 -26.01 -26.76
N ASN A 297 -1.30 -26.04 -27.25
CA ASN A 297 -0.13 -26.53 -26.51
C ASN A 297 1.06 -25.55 -26.52
N MET A 298 0.96 -24.44 -27.25
CA MET A 298 1.93 -23.34 -27.28
C MET A 298 1.20 -22.03 -27.02
N PHE A 299 1.25 -21.56 -25.78
CA PHE A 299 0.78 -20.22 -25.40
C PHE A 299 1.94 -19.22 -25.55
N HIS A 300 1.70 -18.07 -26.17
CA HIS A 300 2.72 -17.06 -26.42
C HIS A 300 2.22 -15.66 -26.03
N MET A 301 3.09 -14.90 -25.37
CA MET A 301 2.81 -13.58 -24.82
C MET A 301 3.91 -12.60 -25.25
N GLU A 302 3.53 -11.54 -25.96
CA GLU A 302 4.43 -10.43 -26.30
C GLU A 302 4.31 -9.32 -25.24
N LEU A 303 5.45 -8.81 -24.75
CA LEU A 303 5.52 -7.77 -23.72
C LEU A 303 5.69 -6.39 -24.39
N LEU A 304 4.57 -5.78 -24.76
CA LEU A 304 4.52 -4.63 -25.68
C LEU A 304 4.90 -3.28 -25.05
N GLY A 305 4.98 -3.19 -23.72
CA GLY A 305 5.40 -1.98 -23.02
C GLY A 305 5.21 -2.08 -21.51
N ASN A 306 5.92 -1.23 -20.77
CA ASN A 306 5.91 -1.18 -19.30
C ASN A 306 5.22 0.09 -18.76
N TRP A 307 5.27 0.29 -17.46
CA TRP A 307 4.69 1.45 -16.76
C TRP A 307 5.61 2.68 -16.65
N GLY A 308 6.69 2.76 -17.45
CA GLY A 308 7.53 3.95 -17.61
C GLY A 308 9.01 3.78 -17.27
N PHE A 309 9.48 2.57 -16.98
CA PHE A 309 10.91 2.29 -16.78
C PHE A 309 11.66 2.30 -18.14
N PRO A 310 12.88 2.85 -18.25
CA PRO A 310 13.54 3.02 -19.55
C PRO A 310 14.01 1.70 -20.18
N ASP A 311 14.78 0.90 -19.44
CA ASP A 311 15.67 -0.12 -20.04
C ASP A 311 15.25 -1.57 -19.78
N ALA A 312 14.14 -1.82 -19.07
CA ALA A 312 13.73 -3.15 -18.64
C ALA A 312 12.21 -3.34 -18.54
N ILE A 313 11.77 -4.58 -18.68
CA ILE A 313 10.37 -5.02 -18.53
C ILE A 313 10.32 -6.37 -17.78
N GLY A 314 9.34 -6.56 -16.90
CA GLY A 314 9.29 -7.74 -16.04
C GLY A 314 7.90 -8.13 -15.54
N LEU A 315 7.83 -9.32 -14.97
CA LEU A 315 6.67 -9.92 -14.30
C LEU A 315 7.14 -10.70 -13.08
N THR A 316 6.27 -10.89 -12.09
CA THR A 316 6.55 -11.77 -10.95
C THR A 316 6.11 -13.20 -11.23
N GLY A 317 4.89 -13.41 -11.74
CA GLY A 317 4.34 -14.76 -11.95
C GLY A 317 3.15 -14.81 -12.90
N ILE A 318 2.87 -16.00 -13.42
CA ILE A 318 1.69 -16.30 -14.24
C ILE A 318 1.09 -17.65 -13.81
N GLN A 319 -0.22 -17.72 -13.67
CA GLN A 319 -0.97 -18.96 -13.52
C GLN A 319 -1.96 -19.06 -14.69
N PHE A 320 -2.04 -20.23 -15.32
CA PHE A 320 -3.00 -20.51 -16.38
C PHE A 320 -4.30 -21.05 -15.79
N LEU A 321 -5.45 -20.59 -16.30
CA LEU A 321 -6.77 -20.95 -15.77
C LEU A 321 -7.52 -21.84 -16.78
N GLY A 322 -7.97 -22.99 -16.30
CA GLY A 322 -8.73 -23.99 -17.05
C GLY A 322 -10.22 -23.66 -17.09
N LYS A 323 -11.08 -24.69 -17.15
CA LYS A 323 -12.53 -24.52 -17.02
C LYS A 323 -12.90 -24.00 -15.62
N ASP A 324 -13.95 -23.20 -15.58
CA ASP A 324 -14.51 -22.55 -14.38
C ASP A 324 -13.55 -21.65 -13.57
N GLY A 325 -12.34 -21.41 -14.09
CA GLY A 325 -11.29 -20.61 -13.42
C GLY A 325 -10.30 -21.41 -12.58
N GLU A 326 -10.36 -22.75 -12.58
CA GLU A 326 -9.44 -23.58 -11.81
C GLU A 326 -7.99 -23.54 -12.37
N PRO A 327 -6.95 -23.53 -11.52
CA PRO A 327 -5.56 -23.44 -11.96
C PRO A 327 -5.11 -24.72 -12.69
N LEU A 328 -4.59 -24.56 -13.91
CA LEU A 328 -3.94 -25.64 -14.67
C LEU A 328 -2.59 -26.03 -14.05
N ASP A 329 -2.28 -27.33 -14.06
CA ASP A 329 -0.95 -27.84 -13.72
C ASP A 329 0.09 -27.41 -14.78
N THR A 330 1.21 -26.88 -14.30
CA THR A 330 2.32 -26.36 -15.09
C THR A 330 3.60 -27.18 -14.93
N ALA A 331 3.58 -28.30 -14.20
CA ALA A 331 4.77 -29.12 -13.92
C ALA A 331 5.51 -29.60 -15.19
N ASN A 332 4.77 -29.91 -16.27
CA ASN A 332 5.32 -30.29 -17.57
C ASN A 332 5.27 -29.15 -18.62
N CYS A 333 5.15 -27.90 -18.18
CA CYS A 333 5.22 -26.71 -19.03
C CYS A 333 6.67 -26.19 -19.11
N THR A 334 7.21 -26.12 -20.33
CA THR A 334 8.52 -25.49 -20.58
C THR A 334 8.31 -24.04 -21.03
N VAL A 335 9.03 -23.10 -20.41
CA VAL A 335 8.95 -21.67 -20.74
C VAL A 335 10.26 -21.18 -21.38
N ARG A 336 10.14 -20.30 -22.37
CA ARG A 336 11.26 -19.63 -23.05
C ARG A 336 11.04 -18.12 -23.12
N CYS A 337 12.14 -17.37 -23.03
CA CYS A 337 12.19 -15.94 -23.30
C CYS A 337 12.93 -15.68 -24.63
N SER A 338 12.65 -14.56 -25.29
CA SER A 338 13.44 -14.03 -26.41
C SER A 338 14.79 -13.45 -25.94
N GLY A 339 15.74 -14.30 -25.56
CA GLY A 339 17.10 -13.91 -25.20
C GLY A 339 17.96 -15.10 -24.75
N GLU A 340 19.21 -15.18 -25.23
CA GLU A 340 20.04 -16.40 -25.15
C GLU A 340 20.49 -16.80 -23.72
N GLU A 341 20.31 -15.94 -22.71
CA GLU A 341 20.74 -16.17 -21.32
C GLU A 341 19.59 -16.04 -20.29
N GLN A 342 18.33 -16.26 -20.70
CA GLN A 342 17.16 -15.89 -19.88
C GLN A 342 16.17 -17.01 -19.54
N GLU A 343 16.37 -18.25 -20.00
CA GLU A 343 15.44 -19.36 -19.72
C GLU A 343 15.32 -19.66 -18.20
N GLU A 344 16.40 -19.61 -17.42
CA GLU A 344 16.36 -19.82 -15.96
C GLU A 344 15.57 -18.72 -15.23
N GLN A 345 15.62 -17.48 -15.71
CA GLN A 345 14.81 -16.40 -15.16
C GLN A 345 13.34 -16.53 -15.55
N ALA A 346 13.04 -17.03 -16.75
CA ALA A 346 11.67 -17.26 -17.20
C ALA A 346 10.95 -18.36 -16.38
N LEU A 347 11.67 -19.38 -15.90
CA LEU A 347 11.13 -20.41 -15.00
C LEU A 347 10.57 -19.85 -13.69
N ARG A 348 11.04 -18.66 -13.24
CA ARG A 348 10.51 -17.99 -12.05
C ARG A 348 9.02 -17.66 -12.19
N LEU A 349 8.54 -17.41 -13.40
CA LEU A 349 7.12 -17.11 -13.67
C LEU A 349 6.16 -18.25 -13.25
N LEU A 350 6.67 -19.48 -13.11
CA LEU A 350 5.93 -20.69 -12.75
C LEU A 350 6.33 -21.24 -11.37
N ASN A 351 7.11 -20.48 -10.57
CA ASN A 351 7.65 -20.96 -9.29
C ASN A 351 6.64 -20.98 -8.13
N ASN A 352 5.41 -20.47 -8.33
CA ASN A 352 4.34 -20.33 -7.34
C ASN A 352 4.66 -19.43 -6.12
N ARG A 353 5.69 -18.58 -6.19
CA ARG A 353 6.08 -17.60 -5.17
C ARG A 353 5.58 -16.19 -5.52
N ASN A 354 4.39 -16.13 -6.10
CA ASN A 354 3.93 -14.97 -6.86
C ASN A 354 3.67 -13.72 -5.99
N LEU A 355 3.49 -13.90 -4.68
CA LEU A 355 3.17 -12.87 -3.70
C LEU A 355 4.44 -12.39 -2.98
N THR A 356 5.24 -11.53 -3.63
CA THR A 356 6.61 -11.22 -3.17
C THR A 356 7.10 -9.82 -3.60
N CYS A 357 8.13 -9.31 -2.92
CA CYS A 357 8.95 -8.17 -3.36
C CYS A 357 10.41 -8.57 -3.67
N ARG A 358 10.77 -9.86 -3.60
CA ARG A 358 12.13 -10.33 -3.83
C ARG A 358 12.45 -10.43 -5.33
N PRO A 359 13.48 -9.73 -5.85
CA PRO A 359 13.87 -9.86 -7.26
C PRO A 359 14.30 -11.28 -7.67
N ASP A 360 14.79 -12.10 -6.73
CA ASP A 360 15.17 -13.50 -6.94
C ASP A 360 14.00 -14.37 -7.44
N ASP A 361 12.79 -14.04 -7.02
CA ASP A 361 11.56 -14.77 -7.35
C ASP A 361 10.85 -14.20 -8.59
N MET A 362 11.40 -13.14 -9.21
CA MET A 362 10.79 -12.41 -10.34
C MET A 362 11.58 -12.55 -11.65
N PHE A 363 10.88 -12.37 -12.78
CA PHE A 363 11.47 -12.27 -14.12
C PHE A 363 11.64 -10.79 -14.52
N LEU A 364 12.81 -10.44 -15.03
CA LEU A 364 13.13 -9.13 -15.60
C LEU A 364 14.02 -9.31 -16.84
N THR A 365 13.71 -8.60 -17.92
CA THR A 365 14.51 -8.61 -19.16
C THR A 365 14.72 -7.19 -19.69
N ALA A 366 15.70 -7.01 -20.58
CA ALA A 366 15.97 -5.74 -21.23
C ALA A 366 14.81 -5.33 -22.14
N PHE A 367 14.48 -4.04 -22.14
CA PHE A 367 13.40 -3.46 -22.94
C PHE A 367 13.89 -2.24 -23.71
N ASP A 368 13.40 -2.09 -24.94
CA ASP A 368 13.58 -0.89 -25.75
C ASP A 368 12.36 -0.79 -26.68
N ALA A 369 11.58 0.28 -26.54
CA ALA A 369 10.36 0.50 -27.32
C ALA A 369 10.58 0.66 -28.84
N ASN A 370 11.84 0.75 -29.29
CA ASN A 370 12.23 0.83 -30.71
C ASN A 370 12.69 -0.53 -31.28
N LYS A 371 12.76 -1.58 -30.45
CA LYS A 371 13.12 -2.96 -30.84
C LYS A 371 11.88 -3.86 -30.84
N PRO A 372 11.95 -5.08 -31.41
CA PRO A 372 10.91 -6.09 -31.20
C PRO A 372 10.65 -6.31 -29.70
N PRO A 373 9.38 -6.46 -29.27
CA PRO A 373 9.04 -6.66 -27.87
C PRO A 373 9.63 -7.97 -27.34
N PRO A 374 10.02 -8.04 -26.05
CA PRO A 374 10.37 -9.32 -25.45
C PRO A 374 9.17 -10.28 -25.44
N CYS A 375 9.41 -11.54 -25.79
CA CYS A 375 8.36 -12.56 -25.91
C CYS A 375 8.58 -13.71 -24.94
N LEU A 376 7.49 -14.18 -24.32
CA LEU A 376 7.44 -15.37 -23.48
C LEU A 376 6.63 -16.47 -24.18
N SER A 377 7.21 -17.66 -24.29
CA SER A 377 6.59 -18.83 -24.93
C SER A 377 6.49 -19.99 -23.95
N PHE A 378 5.28 -20.53 -23.77
CA PHE A 378 4.96 -21.58 -22.81
C PHE A 378 4.45 -22.81 -23.59
N HIS A 379 5.24 -23.89 -23.57
CA HIS A 379 4.94 -25.12 -24.27
C HIS A 379 4.55 -26.23 -23.29
N PHE A 380 3.30 -26.67 -23.40
CA PHE A 380 2.71 -27.78 -22.66
C PHE A 380 2.94 -29.11 -23.42
N GLU A 381 3.23 -30.19 -22.69
CA GLU A 381 3.39 -31.53 -23.28
C GLU A 381 2.12 -32.04 -23.98
N GLN A 382 0.95 -31.65 -23.48
CA GLN A 382 -0.36 -32.00 -24.02
C GLN A 382 -1.17 -30.74 -24.35
N SER A 383 -2.19 -30.88 -25.19
CA SER A 383 -3.09 -29.77 -25.53
C SER A 383 -4.01 -29.45 -24.34
N VAL A 384 -3.89 -28.24 -23.80
CA VAL A 384 -4.70 -27.74 -22.68
C VAL A 384 -5.90 -26.94 -23.17
N GLU A 385 -6.92 -26.81 -22.33
CA GLU A 385 -8.06 -25.89 -22.52
C GLU A 385 -7.96 -24.79 -21.46
N MET A 386 -8.02 -23.53 -21.90
CA MET A 386 -7.72 -22.37 -21.07
C MET A 386 -8.80 -21.29 -21.23
N SER A 387 -9.36 -20.81 -20.12
CA SER A 387 -10.35 -19.72 -20.09
C SER A 387 -9.74 -18.36 -19.75
N GLY A 388 -8.53 -18.34 -19.18
CA GLY A 388 -7.85 -17.11 -18.78
C GLY A 388 -6.46 -17.32 -18.22
N ILE A 389 -5.87 -16.23 -17.72
CA ILE A 389 -4.62 -16.22 -16.95
C ILE A 389 -4.75 -15.31 -15.72
N SER A 390 -4.12 -15.70 -14.61
CA SER A 390 -3.84 -14.81 -13.48
C SER A 390 -2.40 -14.30 -13.60
N VAL A 391 -2.21 -12.98 -13.49
CA VAL A 391 -0.89 -12.34 -13.68
C VAL A 391 -0.48 -11.56 -12.44
N TRP A 392 0.73 -11.82 -11.95
CA TRP A 392 1.40 -11.02 -10.93
C TRP A 392 2.47 -10.18 -11.61
N ASN A 393 2.26 -8.87 -11.64
CA ASN A 393 3.17 -7.92 -12.29
C ASN A 393 4.41 -7.63 -11.41
N TYR A 394 5.51 -7.14 -12.00
CA TYR A 394 6.78 -6.96 -11.31
C TYR A 394 6.69 -6.00 -10.11
N ASN A 395 6.99 -6.50 -8.92
CA ASN A 395 6.60 -5.89 -7.63
C ASN A 395 7.78 -5.54 -6.70
N ALA A 396 9.02 -5.45 -7.21
CA ALA A 396 10.22 -5.40 -6.37
C ALA A 396 10.25 -4.24 -5.34
N THR A 397 9.90 -3.02 -5.77
CA THR A 397 9.67 -1.84 -4.90
C THR A 397 8.63 -0.92 -5.57
N GLN A 398 8.11 0.10 -4.86
CA GLN A 398 7.14 1.04 -5.45
C GLN A 398 7.72 1.86 -6.62
N GLU A 399 9.01 2.15 -6.57
CA GLU A 399 9.78 2.80 -7.63
C GLU A 399 10.01 1.84 -8.81
N LEU A 400 10.49 0.62 -8.55
CA LEU A 400 10.81 -0.36 -9.61
C LEU A 400 9.58 -1.04 -10.22
N ALA A 401 8.40 -0.94 -9.60
CA ALA A 401 7.14 -1.45 -10.15
C ALA A 401 6.74 -0.79 -11.49
N CYS A 402 7.37 0.34 -11.88
CA CYS A 402 7.18 0.89 -13.23
C CYS A 402 7.88 0.06 -14.34
N ALA A 403 8.76 -0.88 -13.99
CA ALA A 403 9.29 -1.89 -14.91
C ALA A 403 8.30 -3.05 -15.13
N GLY A 404 7.20 -3.11 -14.37
CA GLY A 404 6.11 -4.04 -14.63
C GLY A 404 5.50 -3.83 -16.01
N VAL A 405 5.14 -4.92 -16.68
CA VAL A 405 4.45 -4.88 -17.98
C VAL A 405 3.14 -4.09 -17.83
N LYS A 406 2.85 -3.25 -18.82
CA LYS A 406 1.63 -2.45 -18.95
C LYS A 406 0.72 -2.95 -20.05
N CYS A 407 1.28 -3.52 -21.12
CA CYS A 407 0.52 -3.99 -22.26
C CYS A 407 1.07 -5.33 -22.76
N ILE A 408 0.18 -6.28 -23.03
CA ILE A 408 0.49 -7.58 -23.62
C ILE A 408 -0.35 -7.85 -24.86
N GLN A 409 0.14 -8.72 -25.73
CA GLN A 409 -0.65 -9.39 -26.76
C GLN A 409 -0.48 -10.90 -26.60
N LEU A 410 -1.60 -11.63 -26.67
CA LEU A 410 -1.67 -13.07 -26.36
C LEU A 410 -2.02 -13.90 -27.59
N TYR A 411 -1.39 -15.08 -27.71
CA TYR A 411 -1.58 -16.03 -28.80
C TYR A 411 -1.65 -17.48 -28.30
N MET A 412 -2.47 -18.30 -28.97
CA MET A 412 -2.51 -19.76 -28.82
C MET A 412 -2.15 -20.40 -30.16
N ASN A 413 -1.14 -21.29 -30.16
CA ASN A 413 -0.62 -21.98 -31.34
C ASN A 413 -0.38 -21.05 -32.56
N GLY A 414 0.11 -19.83 -32.30
CA GLY A 414 0.42 -18.81 -33.31
C GLY A 414 -0.77 -17.96 -33.80
N LYS A 415 -1.98 -18.15 -33.27
CA LYS A 415 -3.15 -17.29 -33.53
C LYS A 415 -3.39 -16.35 -32.34
N PRO A 416 -3.72 -15.05 -32.54
CA PRO A 416 -4.10 -14.19 -31.43
C PRO A 416 -5.36 -14.72 -30.74
N ILE A 417 -5.42 -14.62 -29.41
CA ILE A 417 -6.54 -15.08 -28.57
C ILE A 417 -7.61 -13.98 -28.46
N VAL A 418 -7.15 -12.76 -28.16
CA VAL A 418 -7.92 -11.52 -28.05
C VAL A 418 -7.03 -10.37 -28.55
N GLY A 419 -7.53 -9.13 -28.60
CA GLY A 419 -6.67 -7.97 -28.84
C GLY A 419 -5.73 -7.65 -27.66
N MET A 420 -4.97 -6.56 -27.78
CA MET A 420 -4.03 -6.09 -26.74
C MET A 420 -4.72 -5.91 -25.39
N ILE A 421 -4.05 -6.26 -24.29
CA ILE A 421 -4.59 -6.24 -22.92
C ILE A 421 -3.77 -5.31 -22.04
N ILE A 422 -4.42 -4.54 -21.16
CA ILE A 422 -3.74 -3.70 -20.17
C ILE A 422 -3.45 -4.51 -18.89
N LEU A 423 -2.19 -4.55 -18.47
CA LEU A 423 -1.79 -5.10 -17.18
C LEU A 423 -1.67 -4.02 -16.11
N ARG A 424 -2.30 -4.23 -14.97
CA ARG A 424 -2.29 -3.38 -13.78
C ARG A 424 -0.88 -3.26 -13.21
N LYS A 425 -0.42 -2.04 -12.92
CA LYS A 425 0.88 -1.81 -12.25
C LYS A 425 0.88 -2.51 -10.88
N ALA A 426 1.99 -3.16 -10.51
CA ALA A 426 2.14 -3.71 -9.17
C ALA A 426 2.25 -2.59 -8.10
N PRO A 427 1.81 -2.83 -6.85
CA PRO A 427 1.87 -1.83 -5.78
C PRO A 427 3.30 -1.50 -5.31
N GLY A 428 4.24 -2.44 -5.43
CA GLY A 428 5.60 -2.36 -4.88
C GLY A 428 5.71 -2.77 -3.40
N TYR A 429 4.70 -3.48 -2.89
CA TYR A 429 4.62 -4.01 -1.52
C TYR A 429 3.68 -5.23 -1.48
N VAL A 430 3.54 -5.87 -0.32
CA VAL A 430 2.73 -7.09 -0.12
C VAL A 430 1.72 -6.90 1.03
N PHE A 431 0.77 -5.99 0.84
CA PHE A 431 -0.33 -5.77 1.80
C PHE A 431 -1.61 -6.55 1.43
N PHE A 432 -1.70 -7.01 0.18
CA PHE A 432 -2.81 -7.76 -0.40
C PHE A 432 -2.28 -8.57 -1.59
N ASP A 433 -3.06 -9.55 -2.07
CA ASP A 433 -2.70 -10.24 -3.31
C ASP A 433 -2.98 -9.35 -4.53
N TYR A 434 -1.92 -8.94 -5.22
CA TYR A 434 -1.98 -8.04 -6.37
C TYR A 434 -2.19 -8.77 -7.70
N VAL A 435 -2.56 -10.06 -7.66
CA VAL A 435 -3.03 -10.88 -8.80
C VAL A 435 -4.08 -10.17 -9.65
N GLN A 436 -3.86 -10.06 -10.97
CA GLN A 436 -4.87 -9.61 -11.93
C GLN A 436 -5.40 -10.81 -12.72
N ASP A 437 -6.70 -11.09 -12.60
CA ASP A 437 -7.35 -12.17 -13.35
C ASP A 437 -7.86 -11.69 -14.72
N ILE A 438 -7.47 -12.41 -15.78
CA ILE A 438 -7.69 -12.05 -17.17
C ILE A 438 -8.41 -13.21 -17.86
N MET A 439 -9.74 -13.19 -17.77
CA MET A 439 -10.61 -14.17 -18.42
C MET A 439 -10.87 -13.73 -19.88
N PHE A 440 -10.66 -14.63 -20.85
CA PHE A 440 -10.70 -14.30 -22.27
C PHE A 440 -12.11 -13.97 -22.79
N ASP A 441 -13.15 -14.40 -22.07
CA ASP A 441 -14.56 -14.07 -22.30
C ASP A 441 -14.94 -12.62 -21.90
N ARG A 442 -14.25 -12.05 -20.90
CA ARG A 442 -14.61 -10.78 -20.23
C ARG A 442 -13.52 -9.71 -20.29
N CYS A 443 -12.38 -9.99 -20.93
CA CYS A 443 -11.25 -9.07 -20.99
C CYS A 443 -11.56 -7.82 -21.83
N HIS A 444 -11.50 -6.63 -21.23
CA HIS A 444 -11.56 -5.38 -21.97
C HIS A 444 -10.25 -5.10 -22.72
N LEU A 445 -10.35 -5.06 -24.05
CA LEU A 445 -9.21 -4.77 -24.93
C LEU A 445 -8.71 -3.33 -24.74
N PHE A 446 -7.40 -3.14 -24.83
CA PHE A 446 -6.75 -1.84 -24.87
C PHE A 446 -7.17 -1.08 -26.13
N ARG A 447 -8.12 -0.16 -25.97
CA ARG A 447 -8.37 0.90 -26.94
C ARG A 447 -7.52 2.11 -26.52
N PRO A 448 -6.54 2.54 -27.32
CA PRO A 448 -5.87 3.82 -27.10
C PRO A 448 -6.96 4.91 -27.10
N LEU A 449 -7.14 5.61 -25.98
CA LEU A 449 -8.18 6.63 -25.87
C LEU A 449 -7.87 7.78 -26.83
N SER A 450 -8.68 7.89 -27.88
CA SER A 450 -8.82 9.12 -28.65
C SER A 450 -9.06 10.30 -27.70
N SER A 451 -8.49 11.47 -28.04
CA SER A 451 -8.57 12.70 -27.24
C SER A 451 -9.96 12.95 -26.63
N ARG A 452 -10.00 13.20 -25.31
CA ARG A 452 -11.20 13.43 -24.48
C ARG A 452 -12.34 14.17 -25.20
N PRO A 453 -13.59 13.70 -24.97
CA PRO A 453 -14.68 14.58 -24.56
C PRO A 453 -15.20 14.22 -23.15
N ASN A 454 -15.59 15.23 -22.36
CA ASN A 454 -16.01 15.18 -20.94
C ASN A 454 -16.47 13.82 -20.41
N THR A 455 -15.56 13.05 -19.81
CA THR A 455 -15.92 11.87 -19.01
C THR A 455 -16.00 12.27 -17.55
N ASN A 456 -17.22 12.46 -17.04
CA ASN A 456 -17.52 12.79 -15.64
C ASN A 456 -17.29 11.59 -14.71
N SER A 457 -16.09 11.03 -14.73
CA SER A 457 -15.64 9.83 -14.02
C SER A 457 -14.14 9.61 -14.18
N ILE A 458 -13.46 9.19 -13.13
CA ILE A 458 -12.06 8.75 -13.16
C ILE A 458 -12.00 7.25 -13.47
N SER A 459 -11.05 6.86 -14.32
CA SER A 459 -10.73 5.46 -14.63
C SER A 459 -9.49 5.04 -13.84
N ALA A 460 -9.56 3.91 -13.14
CA ALA A 460 -8.40 3.31 -12.49
C ALA A 460 -8.59 1.81 -12.28
N PHE A 461 -7.50 1.10 -12.02
CA PHE A 461 -7.54 -0.26 -11.51
C PHE A 461 -7.63 -0.32 -9.98
N ILE A 462 -6.96 0.60 -9.27
CA ILE A 462 -6.89 0.64 -7.81
C ILE A 462 -7.34 2.00 -7.30
N PHE A 463 -8.39 2.01 -6.48
CA PHE A 463 -8.77 3.16 -5.66
C PHE A 463 -8.27 2.91 -4.22
N GLN A 464 -7.20 3.61 -3.84
CA GLN A 464 -6.67 3.59 -2.47
C GLN A 464 -7.25 4.76 -1.67
N ILE A 465 -7.80 4.47 -0.50
CA ILE A 465 -8.25 5.45 0.50
C ILE A 465 -7.29 5.38 1.69
N ARG A 466 -6.56 6.47 1.95
CA ARG A 466 -5.62 6.61 3.09
C ARG A 466 -6.27 7.41 4.19
N LEU A 467 -6.33 6.85 5.40
CA LEU A 467 -6.91 7.48 6.58
C LEU A 467 -5.78 8.15 7.36
N LEU A 468 -5.80 9.47 7.42
CA LEU A 468 -4.66 10.28 7.86
C LEU A 468 -4.72 10.61 9.36
N SER A 469 -5.91 10.66 9.94
CA SER A 469 -6.14 10.86 11.39
C SER A 469 -7.59 10.52 11.75
N SER A 470 -7.84 10.27 13.03
CA SER A 470 -9.18 10.12 13.62
C SER A 470 -9.71 11.47 14.15
N TRP A 471 -10.94 11.48 14.69
CA TRP A 471 -11.52 12.63 15.39
C TRP A 471 -11.08 12.77 16.86
N GLY A 472 -10.27 11.84 17.39
CA GLY A 472 -9.74 11.91 18.77
C GLY A 472 -9.50 10.57 19.47
N ASP A 473 -9.21 9.50 18.73
CA ASP A 473 -8.70 8.23 19.28
C ASP A 473 -7.39 7.88 18.57
N GLU A 474 -6.29 7.84 19.32
CA GLU A 474 -4.94 7.71 18.78
C GLU A 474 -4.58 6.27 18.40
N PHE A 475 -5.33 5.29 18.92
CA PHE A 475 -5.03 3.87 18.79
C PHE A 475 -5.91 3.18 17.75
N TYR A 476 -7.12 3.68 17.48
CA TYR A 476 -8.11 3.01 16.64
C TYR A 476 -8.81 3.96 15.66
N ILE A 477 -8.85 3.55 14.39
CA ILE A 477 -9.55 4.25 13.32
C ILE A 477 -10.48 3.30 12.58
N GLY A 478 -11.65 3.78 12.19
CA GLY A 478 -12.67 2.94 11.57
C GLY A 478 -13.66 3.69 10.71
N LEU A 479 -14.53 2.92 10.07
CA LEU A 479 -15.61 3.39 9.21
C LEU A 479 -16.83 2.46 9.38
N ASN A 480 -18.01 2.98 9.07
CA ASN A 480 -19.21 2.16 8.92
C ASN A 480 -19.27 1.51 7.53
N GLY A 481 -18.85 2.19 6.46
CA GLY A 481 -18.97 1.66 5.09
C GLY A 481 -18.43 2.59 4.00
N ILE A 482 -18.31 2.06 2.76
CA ILE A 482 -17.85 2.75 1.56
C ILE A 482 -18.72 2.35 0.35
N GLU A 483 -19.16 3.33 -0.45
CA GLU A 483 -19.86 3.10 -1.72
C GLU A 483 -19.10 3.76 -2.88
N LEU A 484 -18.84 3.00 -3.95
CA LEU A 484 -18.34 3.51 -5.22
C LEU A 484 -19.47 3.58 -6.24
N TYR A 485 -19.60 4.68 -6.97
CA TYR A 485 -20.66 4.89 -7.94
C TYR A 485 -20.11 5.00 -9.36
N ASN A 486 -20.69 4.23 -10.29
CA ASN A 486 -20.29 4.27 -11.70
C ASN A 486 -20.80 5.54 -12.44
N ARG A 487 -20.52 5.65 -13.73
CA ARG A 487 -20.99 6.75 -14.60
C ARG A 487 -22.52 6.97 -14.60
N ARG A 488 -23.31 5.89 -14.49
CA ARG A 488 -24.79 5.92 -14.42
C ARG A 488 -25.31 6.28 -13.01
N ASN A 489 -24.43 6.60 -12.05
CA ASN A 489 -24.74 6.83 -10.64
C ASN A 489 -25.39 5.61 -9.94
N HIS A 490 -25.10 4.40 -10.42
CA HIS A 490 -25.43 3.16 -9.71
C HIS A 490 -24.23 2.72 -8.85
N VAL A 491 -24.48 2.12 -7.69
CA VAL A 491 -23.43 1.54 -6.84
C VAL A 491 -22.73 0.40 -7.59
N VAL A 492 -21.40 0.41 -7.58
CA VAL A 492 -20.56 -0.69 -8.07
C VAL A 492 -20.61 -1.82 -7.04
N LYS A 493 -21.09 -2.99 -7.45
CA LYS A 493 -21.19 -4.17 -6.58
C LYS A 493 -19.80 -4.78 -6.35
N LEU A 494 -19.13 -4.30 -5.30
CA LEU A 494 -17.87 -4.88 -4.82
C LEU A 494 -18.10 -6.28 -4.22
N ARG A 495 -17.04 -7.08 -4.22
CA ARG A 495 -16.94 -8.38 -3.54
C ARG A 495 -15.73 -8.36 -2.59
N PRO A 496 -15.61 -9.30 -1.62
CA PRO A 496 -14.44 -9.36 -0.74
C PRO A 496 -13.09 -9.39 -1.48
N GLN A 497 -13.01 -10.09 -2.61
CA GLN A 497 -11.82 -10.13 -3.48
C GLN A 497 -11.43 -8.76 -4.10
N ASN A 498 -12.35 -7.80 -4.15
CA ASN A 498 -12.07 -6.44 -4.62
C ASN A 498 -11.60 -5.51 -3.51
N LEU A 499 -11.45 -6.00 -2.27
CA LEU A 499 -11.20 -5.19 -1.09
C LEU A 499 -10.02 -5.73 -0.28
N ALA A 500 -9.12 -4.84 0.11
CA ALA A 500 -8.15 -5.11 1.15
C ALA A 500 -8.01 -3.91 2.09
N ALA A 501 -7.58 -4.15 3.32
CA ALA A 501 -7.22 -3.10 4.25
C ALA A 501 -5.87 -3.42 4.93
N PHE A 502 -5.09 -2.38 5.21
CA PHE A 502 -3.82 -2.48 5.93
C PHE A 502 -3.75 -1.42 7.04
N PRO A 503 -3.77 -1.81 8.33
CA PRO A 503 -3.99 -3.18 8.81
C PRO A 503 -5.41 -3.68 8.51
N GLU A 504 -5.60 -4.99 8.46
CA GLU A 504 -6.89 -5.60 8.06
C GLU A 504 -8.02 -5.23 9.03
N SER A 505 -7.81 -5.44 10.33
CA SER A 505 -8.72 -5.05 11.42
C SER A 505 -8.01 -5.15 12.77
N VAL A 506 -8.71 -4.85 13.86
CA VAL A 506 -8.23 -5.09 15.23
C VAL A 506 -7.81 -6.53 15.54
N ASN A 507 -8.17 -7.51 14.70
CA ASN A 507 -7.71 -8.90 14.84
C ASN A 507 -6.20 -9.10 14.58
N ILE A 508 -5.45 -8.07 14.14
CA ILE A 508 -3.98 -8.15 14.08
C ILE A 508 -3.31 -8.01 15.46
N LEU A 509 -4.06 -7.64 16.51
CA LEU A 509 -3.53 -7.44 17.85
C LEU A 509 -3.52 -8.76 18.63
N PRO A 510 -2.39 -9.19 19.25
CA PRO A 510 -2.29 -10.50 19.91
C PRO A 510 -3.29 -10.80 21.04
N ALA A 511 -3.96 -9.77 21.58
CA ALA A 511 -4.98 -9.90 22.62
C ALA A 511 -6.44 -9.88 22.08
N VAL A 512 -6.64 -9.87 20.76
CA VAL A 512 -7.96 -9.74 20.12
C VAL A 512 -8.25 -10.98 19.27
N GLU A 513 -9.14 -11.85 19.74
CA GLU A 513 -9.62 -13.00 18.98
C GLU A 513 -11.01 -12.76 18.39
N ARG A 514 -11.15 -12.95 17.06
CA ARG A 514 -12.43 -13.08 16.35
C ARG A 514 -13.39 -11.89 16.53
N ASP A 515 -12.84 -10.68 16.60
CA ASP A 515 -13.64 -9.47 16.58
C ASP A 515 -14.35 -9.31 15.23
N PRO A 516 -15.66 -9.04 15.19
CA PRO A 516 -16.44 -9.05 13.95
C PRO A 516 -16.19 -7.85 13.01
N ARG A 517 -15.37 -6.87 13.42
CA ARG A 517 -15.13 -5.61 12.68
C ARG A 517 -14.09 -5.75 11.56
N THR A 518 -14.21 -6.79 10.75
CA THR A 518 -13.32 -7.10 9.61
C THR A 518 -13.50 -6.12 8.45
N SER A 519 -12.49 -6.03 7.59
CA SER A 519 -12.46 -5.14 6.41
C SER A 519 -13.68 -5.31 5.50
N GLU A 520 -14.18 -6.54 5.32
CA GLU A 520 -15.41 -6.84 4.58
C GLU A 520 -16.62 -5.97 4.95
N LYS A 521 -16.71 -5.49 6.20
CA LYS A 521 -17.86 -4.70 6.67
C LYS A 521 -17.92 -3.32 6.01
N LEU A 522 -16.82 -2.88 5.40
CA LEU A 522 -16.80 -1.68 4.54
C LEU A 522 -17.74 -1.78 3.33
N ILE A 523 -18.12 -2.99 2.90
CA ILE A 523 -18.91 -3.23 1.68
C ILE A 523 -20.18 -4.07 1.90
N ASP A 524 -20.62 -4.27 3.16
CA ASP A 524 -21.80 -5.09 3.46
C ASP A 524 -23.15 -4.35 3.23
N GLY A 525 -23.11 -3.02 3.08
CA GLY A 525 -24.24 -2.15 2.78
C GLY A 525 -25.07 -1.71 3.99
N VAL A 526 -24.72 -2.12 5.22
CA VAL A 526 -25.47 -1.81 6.45
C VAL A 526 -24.92 -0.54 7.12
N ASN A 527 -24.72 0.51 6.32
CA ASN A 527 -23.91 1.68 6.67
C ASN A 527 -24.47 2.52 7.83
N GLU A 528 -25.79 2.58 8.03
CA GLU A 528 -26.44 3.34 9.11
C GLU A 528 -26.61 2.51 10.39
N THR A 529 -25.52 2.33 11.13
CA THR A 529 -25.46 1.34 12.22
C THR A 529 -24.52 1.73 13.37
N THR A 530 -24.69 1.06 14.51
CA THR A 530 -23.74 1.03 15.64
C THR A 530 -23.36 -0.40 16.05
N LYS A 531 -23.81 -1.41 15.30
CA LYS A 531 -23.57 -2.83 15.56
C LYS A 531 -22.17 -3.23 15.10
N PRO A 532 -21.29 -3.78 15.97
CA PRO A 532 -19.94 -4.23 15.59
C PRO A 532 -19.86 -5.22 14.43
N GLN A 533 -20.95 -5.92 14.12
CA GLN A 533 -21.05 -6.87 13.01
C GLN A 533 -21.15 -6.21 11.63
N HIS A 534 -21.31 -4.88 11.59
CA HIS A 534 -21.58 -4.06 10.40
C HIS A 534 -20.74 -2.76 10.41
N MET A 535 -19.56 -2.79 11.02
CA MET A 535 -18.63 -1.67 11.02
C MET A 535 -17.21 -2.23 10.95
N TRP A 536 -16.28 -1.47 10.41
CA TRP A 536 -14.86 -1.82 10.39
C TRP A 536 -14.07 -0.98 11.39
N LEU A 537 -13.09 -1.61 12.05
CA LEU A 537 -12.14 -0.92 12.94
C LEU A 537 -10.76 -1.59 12.82
N THR A 538 -9.72 -0.78 12.68
CA THR A 538 -8.33 -1.20 12.57
C THR A 538 -7.46 -0.36 13.52
N PRO A 539 -6.34 -0.88 14.05
CA PRO A 539 -5.45 -0.06 14.86
C PRO A 539 -4.68 0.94 13.99
N MET A 540 -4.39 2.11 14.54
CA MET A 540 -3.41 3.03 13.97
C MET A 540 -2.02 2.53 14.36
N LEU A 541 -1.18 2.18 13.37
CA LEU A 541 0.19 1.73 13.62
C LEU A 541 1.16 2.92 13.61
N PRO A 542 2.21 2.92 14.45
CA PRO A 542 3.26 3.92 14.38
C PRO A 542 3.81 4.08 12.97
N ASN A 543 3.98 5.34 12.54
CA ASN A 543 4.49 5.74 11.22
C ASN A 543 3.74 5.15 10.00
N SER A 544 2.50 4.66 10.16
CA SER A 544 1.75 4.04 9.06
C SER A 544 0.25 4.34 9.11
N TYR A 545 -0.24 5.04 8.09
CA TYR A 545 -1.67 5.28 7.87
C TYR A 545 -2.45 3.97 7.69
N ALA A 546 -3.66 3.90 8.23
CA ALA A 546 -4.61 2.88 7.79
C ALA A 546 -4.94 3.13 6.30
N ARG A 547 -4.86 2.06 5.49
CA ARG A 547 -5.09 2.11 4.04
C ARG A 547 -6.19 1.12 3.67
N ILE A 548 -7.08 1.52 2.79
CA ILE A 548 -8.10 0.67 2.19
C ILE A 548 -7.86 0.66 0.69
N PHE A 549 -7.86 -0.50 0.08
CA PHE A 549 -7.62 -0.71 -1.34
C PHE A 549 -8.86 -1.32 -1.97
N ILE A 550 -9.39 -0.67 -2.99
CA ILE A 550 -10.48 -1.20 -3.82
C ILE A 550 -9.90 -1.50 -5.20
N ILE A 551 -9.89 -2.78 -5.55
CA ILE A 551 -9.04 -3.37 -6.58
C ILE A 551 -9.93 -4.00 -7.67
N PHE A 552 -9.66 -3.65 -8.91
CA PHE A 552 -10.32 -4.17 -10.10
C PHE A 552 -9.30 -4.76 -11.08
N ASP A 553 -9.70 -5.80 -11.80
CA ASP A 553 -8.87 -6.46 -12.82
C ASP A 553 -9.02 -5.82 -14.21
N ILE A 554 -9.98 -4.90 -14.33
CA ILE A 554 -10.25 -4.04 -15.49
C ILE A 554 -10.32 -2.57 -15.06
N PRO A 555 -9.90 -1.61 -15.91
CA PRO A 555 -10.03 -0.19 -15.61
C PRO A 555 -11.48 0.21 -15.39
N THR A 556 -11.82 0.63 -14.17
CA THR A 556 -13.19 0.84 -13.73
C THR A 556 -13.50 2.33 -13.56
N TYR A 557 -14.59 2.80 -14.16
CA TYR A 557 -14.96 4.22 -14.20
C TYR A 557 -15.88 4.63 -13.04
N ILE A 558 -15.32 5.34 -12.06
CA ILE A 558 -16.02 5.84 -10.87
C ILE A 558 -16.33 7.33 -11.03
N SER A 559 -17.59 7.74 -10.83
CA SER A 559 -18.04 9.14 -10.88
C SER A 559 -18.26 9.78 -9.52
N ARG A 560 -18.36 8.99 -8.44
CA ARG A 560 -18.57 9.46 -7.07
C ARG A 560 -18.15 8.38 -6.05
N VAL A 561 -17.58 8.79 -4.92
CA VAL A 561 -17.17 7.91 -3.81
C VAL A 561 -17.79 8.43 -2.52
N ARG A 562 -18.50 7.57 -1.80
CA ARG A 562 -19.09 7.92 -0.50
C ARG A 562 -18.44 7.11 0.62
N ILE A 563 -18.15 7.77 1.73
CA ILE A 563 -17.54 7.19 2.94
C ILE A 563 -18.45 7.48 4.12
N PHE A 564 -18.82 6.43 4.86
CA PHE A 564 -19.67 6.49 6.05
C PHE A 564 -18.80 6.28 7.30
N ASN A 565 -18.78 7.26 8.20
CA ASN A 565 -17.83 7.36 9.29
C ASN A 565 -18.19 6.49 10.52
N TYR A 566 -17.22 6.10 11.35
CA TYR A 566 -17.46 5.17 12.46
C TYR A 566 -18.41 5.76 13.52
N ARG A 567 -19.63 5.22 13.62
CA ARG A 567 -20.69 5.83 14.45
C ARG A 567 -20.70 5.38 15.90
N LYS A 568 -20.31 4.13 16.21
CA LYS A 568 -20.38 3.60 17.60
C LYS A 568 -19.54 4.39 18.61
N THR A 569 -18.45 5.01 18.16
CA THR A 569 -17.54 5.81 19.02
C THR A 569 -16.95 6.91 18.13
N PRO A 570 -17.59 8.09 18.01
CA PRO A 570 -17.27 9.04 16.94
C PRO A 570 -15.83 9.56 16.91
N THR A 571 -15.10 9.55 18.03
CA THR A 571 -13.67 9.87 18.09
C THR A 571 -12.79 8.90 17.30
N ARG A 572 -13.23 7.63 17.13
CA ARG A 572 -12.61 6.60 16.26
C ARG A 572 -13.00 6.75 14.79
N GLY A 573 -13.92 7.66 14.48
CA GLY A 573 -14.20 8.04 13.11
C GLY A 573 -12.98 8.69 12.47
N VAL A 574 -12.79 8.44 11.18
CA VAL A 574 -11.81 9.15 10.35
C VAL A 574 -12.12 10.65 10.40
N ARG A 575 -11.10 11.48 10.62
CA ARG A 575 -11.18 12.92 10.39
C ARG A 575 -10.63 13.27 9.02
N HIS A 576 -9.34 13.08 8.76
CA HIS A 576 -8.74 13.43 7.47
C HIS A 576 -8.55 12.20 6.57
N VAL A 577 -8.85 12.33 5.28
CA VAL A 577 -8.76 11.26 4.29
C VAL A 577 -8.13 11.77 2.98
N ALA A 578 -7.31 10.92 2.34
CA ALA A 578 -6.83 11.15 0.97
C ALA A 578 -7.12 9.95 0.08
N ILE A 579 -7.83 10.19 -1.03
CA ILE A 579 -8.21 9.17 -2.02
C ILE A 579 -7.28 9.31 -3.24
N SER A 580 -6.81 8.19 -3.75
CA SER A 580 -5.97 8.11 -4.94
C SER A 580 -6.41 6.99 -5.89
N ALA A 581 -6.35 7.25 -7.19
CA ALA A 581 -6.59 6.30 -8.27
C ALA A 581 -5.27 6.04 -9.00
N ASP A 582 -4.82 4.79 -9.08
CA ASP A 582 -3.56 4.37 -9.71
C ASP A 582 -2.38 5.31 -9.35
N ASP A 583 -2.02 5.35 -8.05
CA ASP A 583 -1.04 6.23 -7.37
C ASP A 583 -1.36 7.75 -7.33
N LEU A 584 -2.15 8.29 -8.27
CA LEU A 584 -2.51 9.71 -8.37
C LEU A 584 -3.55 10.12 -7.32
N ILE A 585 -3.30 11.19 -6.55
CA ILE A 585 -4.32 11.73 -5.62
C ILE A 585 -5.46 12.38 -6.42
N ILE A 586 -6.70 12.01 -6.09
CA ILE A 586 -7.92 12.53 -6.71
C ILE A 586 -8.81 13.33 -5.74
N TYR A 587 -8.61 13.15 -4.43
CA TYR A 587 -9.29 13.90 -3.38
C TYR A 587 -8.45 13.92 -2.09
N SER A 588 -8.52 15.01 -1.33
CA SER A 588 -8.03 15.10 0.04
C SER A 588 -8.93 16.05 0.83
N GLY A 589 -9.29 15.71 2.06
CA GLY A 589 -10.19 16.53 2.88
C GLY A 589 -10.69 15.85 4.16
N GLU A 590 -11.69 16.44 4.81
CA GLU A 590 -12.28 15.92 6.04
C GLU A 590 -13.52 15.05 5.80
N VAL A 591 -13.68 14.00 6.62
CA VAL A 591 -14.88 13.18 6.75
C VAL A 591 -15.68 13.70 7.96
N PRO A 592 -16.96 14.11 7.80
CA PRO A 592 -17.77 14.59 8.91
C PRO A 592 -17.85 13.60 10.07
N ILE A 593 -17.80 14.09 11.31
CA ILE A 593 -17.96 13.26 12.51
C ILE A 593 -19.37 12.69 12.61
N SER A 594 -19.51 11.42 13.02
CA SER A 594 -20.82 10.81 13.29
C SER A 594 -21.45 11.36 14.57
N THR A 595 -22.78 11.44 14.62
CA THR A 595 -23.53 11.85 15.83
C THR A 595 -24.08 10.63 16.58
N SER A 596 -24.80 10.84 17.68
CA SER A 596 -25.58 9.78 18.32
C SER A 596 -26.67 9.21 17.40
N ASN A 597 -27.20 10.04 16.48
CA ASN A 597 -28.41 9.79 15.72
C ASN A 597 -28.13 9.40 14.27
N ASP A 598 -27.08 9.96 13.68
CA ASP A 598 -26.80 9.96 12.25
C ASP A 598 -25.33 9.59 12.00
N THR A 599 -25.06 8.84 10.94
CA THR A 599 -23.68 8.55 10.54
C THR A 599 -23.09 9.75 9.79
N GLY A 600 -21.83 10.09 10.04
CA GLY A 600 -21.12 11.13 9.31
C GLY A 600 -20.82 10.67 7.89
N ILE A 601 -21.24 11.40 6.86
CA ILE A 601 -21.10 10.99 5.46
C ILE A 601 -20.25 12.02 4.71
N LEU A 602 -19.17 11.55 4.09
CA LEU A 602 -18.46 12.27 3.03
C LEU A 602 -18.92 11.73 1.68
N ASP A 603 -19.33 12.61 0.75
CA ASP A 603 -19.80 12.26 -0.59
C ASP A 603 -18.97 13.01 -1.65
N VAL A 604 -17.92 12.35 -2.16
CA VAL A 604 -16.94 12.93 -3.07
C VAL A 604 -17.38 12.76 -4.52
N SER A 605 -17.76 13.84 -5.18
CA SER A 605 -17.92 13.85 -6.64
C SER A 605 -16.55 13.71 -7.32
N LEU A 606 -16.42 12.77 -8.26
CA LEU A 606 -15.29 12.63 -9.18
C LEU A 606 -15.68 13.04 -10.61
N ARG A 607 -16.67 13.93 -10.71
CA ARG A 607 -17.07 14.61 -11.95
C ARG A 607 -16.29 15.92 -12.02
N GLU A 608 -15.69 16.20 -13.16
CA GLU A 608 -15.15 17.54 -13.42
C GLU A 608 -16.31 18.54 -13.31
N LEU A 609 -16.13 19.59 -12.51
CA LEU A 609 -17.12 20.64 -12.37
C LEU A 609 -17.13 21.46 -13.67
N GLU A 610 -18.30 21.61 -14.28
CA GLU A 610 -18.50 22.62 -15.30
C GLU A 610 -18.63 23.97 -14.57
N ASP A 611 -17.58 24.79 -14.64
CA ASP A 611 -17.58 26.16 -14.11
C ASP A 611 -18.71 26.98 -14.77
N TYR A 612 -19.51 27.67 -13.95
CA TYR A 612 -20.68 28.48 -14.33
C TYR A 612 -20.35 29.96 -14.56
#